data_AF-A0A7V2UKK3-F1
#
_entry.id   AF-A0A7V2UKK3-F1
#
_cell.length_a   1.000
_cell.length_b   1.000
_cell.length_c   1.000
_cell.angle_alpha   90.00
_cell.angle_beta   90.00
_cell.angle_gamma   90.00
#
_symmetry.space_group_name_H-M   'P 1'
#
loop_
_entity.id
_entity.type
_entity.pdbx_description
1 polymer ?
#
loop_
_entity_poly.entity_id
_entity_poly.type
_entity_poly.pdbx_seq_one_letter_code
_entity_poly.pdbx_strand_id
1 'polypeptide(L)'
;ELHERLAPHPPDQLRATEVDRQDSLTRWAVDYLLAAEDRDLNKMLDAAMDRRFSANPAENFFTGGGLHTFGNFNRDDNSRNPTLREAMQASINLPFVRLLREVVRHTMVQLPGSTARLLQDESDPRREEYLARFADREGQTFVRRFWRKTDGREPEELRAMLLDGLGASVDRLAAVFRYLEPDASPQALAVFLNDRLGDRAPGPDRVLQLHQRYAPDAFDLPDRGFVARLHPLELWVVAYRLKNPQATLTQALAASAAERQAVYRWLFQTRAKDAQDSRIQTMLEVEAFGEIHRRWARLGYPFGQLVPSLATALGSSGDRPAALVELMGIIVNDGVRQPSQRISALRFAQHTPWETSFQPTADEGERVMAPEVARALRRALSEVVERGTARRLAGSFRASNGEDLSPGGKTGTGDNRVVVKGRSTYALNRTATFVFYLGPRHFGSITAYVVGTNAASHSFTSGLPVQILRSMGPILMPHLDPGVDGGCPH
;
A
#
# COMPACT_ATOMS: atom_id res chain seq x y z
N GLU A 1 -14.72 -16.00 9.60
CA GLU A 1 -14.99 -15.96 8.15
C GLU A 1 -14.96 -17.34 7.49
N LEU A 2 -13.81 -17.88 7.07
CA LEU A 2 -13.80 -19.18 6.38
C LEU A 2 -14.32 -20.32 7.24
N HIS A 3 -13.88 -20.41 8.50
CA HIS A 3 -14.39 -21.37 9.47
C HIS A 3 -15.91 -21.22 9.65
N GLU A 4 -16.38 -20.02 9.98
CA GLU A 4 -17.81 -19.71 10.15
C GLU A 4 -18.67 -20.12 8.93
N ARG A 5 -18.16 -19.91 7.71
CA ARG A 5 -18.84 -20.31 6.48
C ARG A 5 -18.79 -21.82 6.22
N LEU A 6 -17.65 -22.46 6.46
CA LEU A 6 -17.37 -23.82 5.98
C LEU A 6 -17.59 -24.90 7.05
N ALA A 7 -17.25 -24.62 8.31
CA ALA A 7 -17.32 -25.59 9.40
C ALA A 7 -18.72 -26.19 9.64
N PRO A 8 -19.85 -25.46 9.43
CA PRO A 8 -21.18 -26.05 9.55
C PRO A 8 -21.50 -27.12 8.49
N HIS A 9 -20.76 -27.17 7.39
CA HIS A 9 -21.06 -28.09 6.29
C HIS A 9 -20.56 -29.52 6.58
N PRO A 10 -21.38 -30.56 6.27
CA PRO A 10 -20.95 -31.95 6.34
C PRO A 10 -19.87 -32.26 5.28
N PRO A 11 -19.09 -33.35 5.44
CA PRO A 11 -17.99 -33.71 4.54
C PRO A 11 -18.35 -33.71 3.05
N ASP A 12 -19.55 -34.20 2.68
CA ASP A 12 -19.96 -34.28 1.28
C ASP A 12 -20.19 -32.89 0.65
N GLN A 13 -20.73 -31.94 1.43
CA GLN A 13 -20.88 -30.55 0.99
C GLN A 13 -19.54 -29.82 0.93
N LEU A 14 -18.62 -30.09 1.86
CA LEU A 14 -17.25 -29.58 1.80
C LEU A 14 -16.51 -30.05 0.55
N ARG A 15 -16.62 -31.33 0.18
CA ARG A 15 -16.04 -31.87 -1.06
C ARG A 15 -16.67 -31.28 -2.33
N ALA A 16 -17.96 -30.95 -2.26
CA ALA A 16 -18.69 -30.32 -3.36
C ALA A 16 -18.44 -28.79 -3.47
N THR A 17 -17.69 -28.20 -2.54
CA THR A 17 -17.38 -26.76 -2.58
C THR A 17 -16.46 -26.47 -3.78
N GLU A 18 -16.95 -25.70 -4.75
CA GLU A 18 -16.12 -25.23 -5.87
C GLU A 18 -15.09 -24.22 -5.36
N VAL A 19 -13.81 -24.57 -5.47
CA VAL A 19 -12.69 -23.71 -5.05
C VAL A 19 -11.88 -23.28 -6.26
N ASP A 20 -11.81 -21.97 -6.48
CA ASP A 20 -10.99 -21.40 -7.54
C ASP A 20 -9.51 -21.83 -7.40
N ARG A 21 -8.83 -22.07 -8.53
CA ARG A 21 -7.41 -22.48 -8.53
C ARG A 21 -6.52 -21.49 -7.79
N GLN A 22 -6.83 -20.20 -7.86
CA GLN A 22 -6.07 -19.12 -7.22
C GLN A 22 -6.41 -18.94 -5.73
N ASP A 23 -7.55 -19.45 -5.24
CA ASP A 23 -7.97 -19.36 -3.84
C ASP A 23 -7.41 -20.52 -3.00
N SER A 24 -6.09 -20.48 -2.77
CA SER A 24 -5.42 -21.47 -1.90
C SER A 24 -5.87 -21.39 -0.45
N LEU A 25 -6.41 -20.25 0.00
CA LEU A 25 -6.87 -20.06 1.36
C LEU A 25 -8.18 -20.82 1.63
N THR A 26 -9.17 -20.70 0.75
CA THR A 26 -10.39 -21.52 0.83
C THR A 26 -10.07 -22.99 0.68
N ARG A 27 -9.16 -23.35 -0.24
CA ARG A 27 -8.72 -24.75 -0.42
C ARG A 27 -8.16 -25.33 0.87
N TRP A 28 -7.21 -24.63 1.48
CA TRP A 28 -6.63 -25.04 2.76
C TRP A 28 -7.69 -25.19 3.85
N ALA A 29 -8.66 -24.28 3.92
CA ALA A 29 -9.74 -24.35 4.91
C ALA A 29 -10.64 -25.58 4.72
N VAL A 30 -11.01 -25.89 3.48
CA VAL A 30 -11.78 -27.09 3.14
C VAL A 30 -10.99 -28.35 3.48
N ASP A 31 -9.73 -28.43 3.05
CA ASP A 31 -8.85 -29.58 3.30
C ASP A 31 -8.67 -29.82 4.81
N TYR A 32 -8.47 -28.75 5.59
CA TYR A 32 -8.36 -28.84 7.05
C TYR A 32 -9.65 -29.40 7.68
N LEU A 33 -10.81 -28.85 7.33
CA LEU A 33 -12.09 -29.27 7.90
C LEU A 33 -12.50 -30.70 7.50
N LEU A 34 -12.04 -31.16 6.33
CA LEU A 34 -12.22 -32.55 5.90
C LEU A 34 -11.35 -33.53 6.68
N ALA A 35 -10.14 -33.13 7.06
CA ALA A 35 -9.17 -33.99 7.75
C ALA A 35 -9.26 -33.92 9.28
N ALA A 36 -9.73 -32.80 9.84
CA ALA A 36 -9.75 -32.58 11.29
C ALA A 36 -10.86 -33.38 11.98
N GLU A 37 -10.49 -34.07 13.07
CA GLU A 37 -11.44 -34.71 13.99
C GLU A 37 -12.19 -33.65 14.82
N ASP A 38 -11.44 -32.68 15.36
CA ASP A 38 -11.97 -31.51 16.08
C ASP A 38 -11.92 -30.29 15.15
N ARG A 39 -13.11 -29.77 14.81
CA ARG A 39 -13.30 -28.63 13.90
C ARG A 39 -13.45 -27.30 14.65
N ASP A 40 -13.06 -27.24 15.91
CA ASP A 40 -13.09 -25.99 16.69
C ASP A 40 -12.26 -24.87 16.06
N LEU A 41 -12.74 -23.63 16.20
CA LEU A 41 -12.08 -22.46 15.63
C LEU A 41 -10.68 -22.27 16.21
N ASN A 42 -10.45 -22.53 17.51
CA ASN A 42 -9.12 -22.36 18.10
C ASN A 42 -8.13 -23.35 17.50
N LYS A 43 -8.53 -24.60 17.27
CA LYS A 43 -7.69 -25.62 16.62
C LYS A 43 -7.34 -25.23 15.18
N MET A 44 -8.32 -24.71 14.44
CA MET A 44 -8.09 -24.23 13.08
C MET A 44 -7.16 -23.01 13.06
N LEU A 45 -7.28 -22.08 14.01
CA LEU A 45 -6.40 -20.93 14.14
C LEU A 45 -4.98 -21.33 14.52
N ASP A 46 -4.80 -22.27 15.45
CA ASP A 46 -3.48 -22.79 15.81
C ASP A 46 -2.83 -23.50 14.61
N ALA A 47 -3.60 -24.31 13.86
CA ALA A 47 -3.14 -24.92 12.62
C ALA A 47 -2.80 -23.88 11.53
N ALA A 48 -3.56 -22.77 11.46
CA ALA A 48 -3.26 -21.67 10.54
C ALA A 48 -1.92 -21.00 10.86
N MET A 49 -1.60 -20.83 12.15
CA MET A 49 -0.32 -20.30 12.62
C MET A 49 0.86 -21.23 12.36
N ASP A 50 0.60 -22.53 12.23
CA ASP A 50 1.62 -23.55 11.96
C ASP A 50 1.80 -23.84 10.44
N ARG A 51 1.01 -23.19 9.58
CA ARG A 51 1.20 -23.24 8.11
C ARG A 51 2.60 -22.73 7.75
N ARG A 52 3.26 -23.46 6.86
CA ARG A 52 4.62 -23.14 6.40
C ARG A 52 4.62 -22.36 5.10
N PHE A 53 5.50 -21.36 5.02
CA PHE A 53 5.69 -20.55 3.83
C PHE A 53 7.18 -20.42 3.52
N SER A 54 7.53 -20.55 2.24
CA SER A 54 8.90 -20.39 1.80
C SER A 54 9.41 -18.99 2.14
N ALA A 55 10.65 -18.89 2.60
CA ALA A 55 11.38 -17.63 2.76
C ALA A 55 12.26 -17.31 1.53
N ASN A 56 12.19 -18.09 0.45
CA ASN A 56 13.05 -17.93 -0.72
C ASN A 56 12.73 -16.64 -1.51
N PRO A 57 13.73 -15.76 -1.78
CA PRO A 57 13.55 -14.53 -2.53
C PRO A 57 13.61 -14.69 -4.06
N ALA A 58 13.85 -15.90 -4.59
CA ALA A 58 13.98 -16.14 -6.03
C ALA A 58 12.65 -16.05 -6.81
N GLU A 59 11.51 -16.03 -6.10
CA GLU A 59 10.20 -15.87 -6.73
C GLU A 59 9.95 -14.41 -7.13
N ASN A 60 9.49 -14.21 -8.36
CA ASN A 60 8.99 -12.92 -8.81
C ASN A 60 7.49 -12.82 -8.56
N PHE A 61 7.02 -11.63 -8.16
CA PHE A 61 5.63 -11.35 -7.84
C PHE A 61 5.10 -10.25 -8.74
N PHE A 62 4.08 -10.53 -9.55
CA PHE A 62 3.35 -9.48 -10.26
C PHE A 62 2.31 -8.88 -9.30
N THR A 63 2.50 -7.61 -8.92
CA THR A 63 1.67 -6.90 -7.94
C THR A 63 1.88 -5.39 -8.07
N GLY A 64 0.89 -4.57 -7.74
CA GLY A 64 1.00 -3.10 -7.86
C GLY A 64 1.18 -2.61 -9.30
N GLY A 65 0.74 -3.41 -10.29
CA GLY A 65 0.88 -3.11 -11.72
C GLY A 65 2.26 -3.39 -12.31
N GLY A 66 3.15 -4.06 -11.58
CA GLY A 66 4.50 -4.37 -12.06
C GLY A 66 5.09 -5.66 -11.48
N LEU A 67 6.29 -6.01 -11.95
CA LEU A 67 7.05 -7.13 -11.41
C LEU A 67 7.86 -6.66 -10.20
N HIS A 68 7.69 -7.36 -9.08
CA HIS A 68 8.40 -7.12 -7.83
C HIS A 68 9.19 -8.35 -7.42
N THR A 69 10.33 -8.10 -6.77
CA THR A 69 11.05 -9.09 -5.96
C THR A 69 11.07 -8.60 -4.53
N PHE A 70 11.05 -9.52 -3.57
CA PHE A 70 11.10 -9.21 -2.15
C PHE A 70 12.28 -9.93 -1.51
N GLY A 71 12.89 -9.31 -0.50
CA GLY A 71 14.00 -9.87 0.26
C GLY A 71 13.70 -9.96 1.76
N ASN A 72 14.29 -10.94 2.42
CA ASN A 72 14.34 -10.97 3.88
C ASN A 72 15.39 -9.97 4.38
N PHE A 73 15.19 -9.46 5.60
CA PHE A 73 16.17 -8.62 6.27
C PHE A 73 17.48 -9.37 6.50
N ASN A 74 17.40 -10.60 7.03
CA ASN A 74 18.55 -11.51 7.14
C ASN A 74 18.57 -12.49 5.96
N ARG A 75 19.70 -12.59 5.26
CA ARG A 75 19.87 -13.49 4.11
C ARG A 75 19.94 -14.96 4.52
N ASP A 76 20.35 -15.26 5.74
CA ASP A 76 20.40 -16.64 6.24
C ASP A 76 19.01 -17.29 6.30
N ASP A 77 17.96 -16.46 6.34
CA ASP A 77 16.58 -16.95 6.31
C ASP A 77 16.13 -17.39 4.91
N ASN A 78 16.84 -17.04 3.84
CA ASN A 78 16.39 -17.23 2.46
C ASN A 78 16.15 -18.70 2.07
N SER A 79 16.79 -19.67 2.73
CA SER A 79 16.62 -21.10 2.45
C SER A 79 15.53 -21.76 3.32
N ARG A 80 14.95 -21.03 4.28
CA ARG A 80 14.03 -21.59 5.28
C ARG A 80 12.61 -21.76 4.72
N ASN A 81 11.86 -22.67 5.34
CA ASN A 81 10.41 -22.84 5.15
C ASN A 81 9.69 -22.78 6.51
N PRO A 82 9.73 -21.62 7.19
CA PRO A 82 9.22 -21.46 8.55
C PRO A 82 7.70 -21.58 8.60
N THR A 83 7.16 -21.92 9.77
CA THR A 83 5.74 -21.67 10.09
C THR A 83 5.46 -20.17 10.16
N LEU A 84 4.21 -19.75 10.06
CA LEU A 84 3.84 -18.34 10.25
C LEU A 84 4.25 -17.85 11.64
N ARG A 85 4.12 -18.70 12.65
CA ARG A 85 4.60 -18.47 14.02
C ARG A 85 6.11 -18.21 14.08
N GLU A 86 6.92 -19.09 13.50
CA GLU A 86 8.39 -18.93 13.40
C GLU A 86 8.76 -17.64 12.64
N ALA A 87 8.03 -17.32 11.57
CA ALA A 87 8.22 -16.11 10.79
C ALA A 87 7.89 -14.83 11.59
N MET A 88 6.86 -14.84 12.44
CA MET A 88 6.58 -13.74 13.36
C MET A 88 7.69 -13.54 14.39
N GLN A 89 8.16 -14.63 14.99
CA GLN A 89 9.23 -14.62 16.01
C GLN A 89 10.55 -14.08 15.45
N ALA A 90 10.95 -14.56 14.28
CA ALA A 90 12.21 -14.18 13.63
C ALA A 90 12.09 -12.96 12.71
N SER A 91 10.89 -12.41 12.51
CA SER A 91 10.62 -11.29 11.59
C SER A 91 11.05 -11.57 10.14
N ILE A 92 10.69 -12.74 9.61
CA ILE A 92 11.03 -13.17 8.25
C ILE A 92 9.98 -12.62 7.27
N ASN A 93 10.40 -11.79 6.32
CA ASN A 93 9.50 -11.00 5.45
C ASN A 93 8.68 -11.85 4.48
N LEU A 94 9.32 -12.77 3.77
CA LEU A 94 8.77 -13.46 2.61
C LEU A 94 7.53 -14.33 2.92
N PRO A 95 7.44 -15.01 4.09
CA PRO A 95 6.20 -15.63 4.55
C PRO A 95 4.99 -14.68 4.58
N PHE A 96 5.13 -13.44 5.05
CA PHE A 96 4.03 -12.46 5.10
C PHE A 96 3.62 -11.97 3.72
N VAL A 97 4.58 -11.79 2.80
CA VAL A 97 4.29 -11.46 1.39
C VAL A 97 3.44 -12.55 0.74
N ARG A 98 3.80 -13.82 0.99
CA ARG A 98 3.06 -14.98 0.45
C ARG A 98 1.70 -15.14 1.11
N LEU A 99 1.58 -14.93 2.42
CA LEU A 99 0.31 -14.92 3.13
C LEU A 99 -0.61 -13.81 2.59
N LEU A 100 -0.11 -12.59 2.43
CA LEU A 100 -0.89 -11.48 1.87
C LEU A 100 -1.34 -11.79 0.44
N ARG A 101 -0.52 -12.49 -0.37
CA ARG A 101 -0.94 -12.94 -1.69
C ARG A 101 -2.13 -13.90 -1.63
N GLU A 102 -2.16 -14.82 -0.68
CA GLU A 102 -3.33 -15.69 -0.51
C GLU A 102 -4.58 -14.90 -0.12
N VAL A 103 -4.45 -13.94 0.82
CA VAL A 103 -5.55 -13.07 1.24
C VAL A 103 -6.07 -12.23 0.07
N VAL A 104 -5.18 -11.63 -0.72
CA VAL A 104 -5.54 -10.83 -1.91
C VAL A 104 -6.24 -11.71 -2.94
N ARG A 105 -5.70 -12.88 -3.28
CA ARG A 105 -6.32 -13.80 -4.25
C ARG A 105 -7.69 -14.30 -3.78
N HIS A 106 -7.81 -14.67 -2.51
CA HIS A 106 -9.08 -15.03 -1.91
C HIS A 106 -10.09 -13.88 -2.08
N THR A 107 -9.70 -12.67 -1.71
CA THR A 107 -10.55 -11.48 -1.82
C THR A 107 -10.98 -11.20 -3.26
N MET A 108 -10.06 -11.29 -4.23
CA MET A 108 -10.36 -11.13 -5.66
C MET A 108 -11.38 -12.14 -6.18
N VAL A 109 -11.39 -13.38 -5.66
CA VAL A 109 -12.36 -14.42 -6.04
C VAL A 109 -13.73 -14.17 -5.42
N GLN A 110 -13.78 -13.59 -4.21
CA GLN A 110 -15.05 -13.27 -3.53
C GLN A 110 -15.74 -12.01 -4.07
N LEU A 111 -15.05 -11.15 -4.83
CA LEU A 111 -15.65 -9.95 -5.40
C LEU A 111 -16.79 -10.30 -6.38
N PRO A 112 -17.92 -9.55 -6.36
CA PRO A 112 -19.01 -9.74 -7.29
C PRO A 112 -18.50 -9.72 -8.73
N GLY A 113 -18.81 -10.80 -9.46
CA GLY A 113 -18.38 -10.91 -10.84
C GLY A 113 -17.13 -11.76 -11.11
N SER A 114 -16.59 -12.47 -10.11
CA SER A 114 -15.59 -13.54 -10.23
C SER A 114 -14.45 -13.25 -11.21
N THR A 115 -13.29 -12.90 -10.65
CA THR A 115 -12.00 -12.79 -11.36
C THR A 115 -11.76 -13.93 -12.35
N ALA A 116 -12.12 -15.16 -11.96
CA ALA A 116 -11.89 -16.33 -12.80
C ALA A 116 -12.76 -16.35 -14.05
N ARG A 117 -14.04 -15.95 -13.95
CA ARG A 117 -14.90 -15.83 -15.15
C ARG A 117 -14.43 -14.70 -16.06
N LEU A 118 -14.08 -13.54 -15.48
CA LEU A 118 -13.64 -12.37 -16.25
C LEU A 118 -12.32 -12.59 -17.03
N LEU A 119 -11.40 -13.36 -16.45
CA LEU A 119 -10.13 -13.71 -17.10
C LEU A 119 -10.25 -14.87 -18.09
N GLN A 120 -11.23 -15.77 -17.91
CA GLN A 120 -11.46 -16.91 -18.80
C GLN A 120 -12.27 -16.55 -20.04
N ASP A 121 -13.28 -15.69 -19.92
CA ASP A 121 -14.19 -15.31 -21.01
C ASP A 121 -13.75 -13.99 -21.68
N GLU A 122 -13.24 -14.08 -22.91
CA GLU A 122 -12.82 -12.91 -23.70
C GLU A 122 -13.98 -12.04 -24.17
N SER A 123 -15.18 -12.61 -24.25
CA SER A 123 -16.38 -11.92 -24.71
C SER A 123 -17.14 -11.19 -23.60
N ASP A 124 -16.65 -11.30 -22.36
CA ASP A 124 -17.27 -10.68 -21.21
C ASP A 124 -17.25 -9.14 -21.32
N PRO A 125 -18.41 -8.46 -21.39
CA PRO A 125 -18.48 -7.01 -21.60
C PRO A 125 -17.82 -6.21 -20.47
N ARG A 126 -17.67 -6.80 -19.28
CA ARG A 126 -17.03 -6.14 -18.13
C ARG A 126 -15.54 -5.94 -18.35
N ARG A 127 -14.90 -6.69 -19.24
CA ARG A 127 -13.47 -6.52 -19.58
C ARG A 127 -13.22 -5.10 -20.10
N GLU A 128 -14.08 -4.61 -20.98
CA GLU A 128 -13.96 -3.26 -21.53
C GLU A 128 -14.05 -2.20 -20.43
N GLU A 129 -14.96 -2.37 -19.47
CA GLU A 129 -15.08 -1.48 -18.31
C GLU A 129 -13.80 -1.46 -17.45
N TYR A 130 -13.24 -2.63 -17.14
CA TYR A 130 -11.99 -2.73 -16.39
C TYR A 130 -10.80 -2.11 -17.13
N LEU A 131 -10.72 -2.29 -18.46
CA LEU A 131 -9.68 -1.68 -19.29
C LEU A 131 -9.83 -0.15 -19.35
N ALA A 132 -11.06 0.36 -19.45
CA ALA A 132 -11.32 1.80 -19.42
C ALA A 132 -10.96 2.42 -18.06
N ARG A 133 -11.31 1.75 -16.94
CA ARG A 133 -10.91 2.17 -15.59
C ARG A 133 -9.39 2.14 -15.41
N PHE A 134 -8.72 1.12 -15.96
CA PHE A 134 -7.26 1.03 -15.96
C PHE A 134 -6.64 2.21 -16.72
N ALA A 135 -7.07 2.45 -17.96
CA ALA A 135 -6.59 3.54 -18.81
C ALA A 135 -6.77 4.91 -18.15
N ASP A 136 -7.91 5.12 -17.49
CA ASP A 136 -8.17 6.34 -16.74
C ASP A 136 -7.22 6.49 -15.55
N ARG A 137 -7.09 5.46 -14.70
CA ARG A 137 -6.24 5.48 -13.51
C ARG A 137 -4.75 5.67 -13.85
N GLU A 138 -4.24 4.93 -14.83
CA GLU A 138 -2.86 5.04 -15.26
C GLU A 138 -2.62 6.39 -15.96
N GLY A 139 -3.53 6.80 -16.85
CA GLY A 139 -3.46 8.09 -17.51
C GLY A 139 -3.47 9.27 -16.53
N GLN A 140 -4.28 9.24 -15.47
CA GLN A 140 -4.27 10.27 -14.43
C GLN A 140 -2.91 10.34 -13.71
N THR A 141 -2.27 9.19 -13.50
CA THR A 141 -0.94 9.11 -12.88
C THR A 141 0.10 9.82 -13.76
N PHE A 142 0.07 9.58 -15.07
CA PHE A 142 0.92 10.29 -16.03
C PHE A 142 0.62 11.78 -16.09
N VAL A 143 -0.65 12.19 -16.18
CA VAL A 143 -1.04 13.61 -16.19
C VAL A 143 -0.53 14.32 -14.94
N ARG A 144 -0.73 13.76 -13.75
CA ARG A 144 -0.22 14.35 -12.49
C ARG A 144 1.30 14.47 -12.49
N ARG A 145 2.01 13.46 -13.01
CA ARG A 145 3.48 13.48 -13.11
C ARG A 145 3.96 14.58 -14.04
N PHE A 146 3.39 14.68 -15.24
CA PHE A 146 3.79 15.70 -16.22
C PHE A 146 3.36 17.09 -15.78
N TRP A 147 2.21 17.23 -15.12
CA TRP A 147 1.79 18.49 -14.52
C TRP A 147 2.82 19.04 -13.53
N ARG A 148 3.30 18.20 -12.59
CA ARG A 148 4.37 18.58 -11.66
C ARG A 148 5.67 18.97 -12.36
N LYS A 149 5.97 18.36 -13.51
CA LYS A 149 7.14 18.71 -14.34
C LYS A 149 6.99 20.12 -14.94
N THR A 150 5.75 20.57 -15.17
CA THR A 150 5.40 21.87 -15.76
C THR A 150 5.10 22.99 -14.76
N ASP A 151 4.97 22.67 -13.47
CA ASP A 151 4.66 23.66 -12.43
C ASP A 151 5.75 24.73 -12.32
N GLY A 152 5.34 25.99 -12.20
CA GLY A 152 6.24 27.15 -12.06
C GLY A 152 7.03 27.53 -13.32
N ARG A 153 6.75 26.92 -14.48
CA ARG A 153 7.41 27.23 -15.75
C ARG A 153 6.62 28.20 -16.61
N GLU A 154 7.33 29.12 -17.25
CA GLU A 154 6.78 30.05 -18.25
C GLU A 154 6.54 29.36 -19.62
N PRO A 155 5.69 29.92 -20.50
CA PRO A 155 5.36 29.30 -21.78
C PRO A 155 6.56 28.91 -22.66
N GLU A 156 7.62 29.72 -22.69
CA GLU A 156 8.84 29.40 -23.44
C GLU A 156 9.60 28.22 -22.83
N GLU A 157 9.67 28.16 -21.49
CA GLU A 157 10.32 27.07 -20.77
C GLU A 157 9.57 25.74 -20.94
N LEU A 158 8.23 25.79 -21.02
CA LEU A 158 7.40 24.61 -21.30
C LEU A 158 7.70 24.04 -22.69
N ARG A 159 7.80 24.92 -23.70
CA ARG A 159 8.19 24.53 -25.06
C ARG A 159 9.60 23.95 -25.05
N ALA A 160 10.57 24.64 -24.45
CA ALA A 160 11.95 24.17 -24.37
C ALA A 160 12.06 22.79 -23.69
N MET A 161 11.38 22.59 -22.55
CA MET A 161 11.37 21.32 -21.82
C MET A 161 10.95 20.13 -22.70
N LEU A 162 9.96 20.33 -23.58
CA LEU A 162 9.48 19.29 -24.49
C LEU A 162 10.47 19.07 -25.64
N LEU A 163 11.02 20.15 -26.18
CA LEU A 163 11.89 20.15 -27.36
C LEU A 163 13.30 19.62 -27.09
N ASP A 164 13.87 19.92 -25.92
CA ASP A 164 15.24 19.54 -25.56
C ASP A 164 15.42 18.01 -25.50
N GLY A 165 14.33 17.25 -25.29
CA GLY A 165 14.33 15.78 -25.32
C GLY A 165 14.24 15.15 -26.71
N LEU A 166 13.89 15.89 -27.76
CA LEU A 166 13.59 15.35 -29.09
C LEU A 166 14.83 15.06 -29.95
N GLY A 167 15.96 15.68 -29.61
CA GLY A 167 17.16 15.74 -30.45
C GLY A 167 16.96 16.57 -31.74
N ALA A 168 17.96 16.61 -32.60
CA ALA A 168 17.97 17.40 -33.84
C ALA A 168 17.16 16.76 -35.00
N SER A 169 16.03 16.12 -34.72
CA SER A 169 15.21 15.46 -35.74
C SER A 169 14.17 16.41 -36.32
N VAL A 170 14.31 16.74 -37.60
CA VAL A 170 13.40 17.62 -38.35
C VAL A 170 11.94 17.16 -38.23
N ASP A 171 11.66 15.88 -38.49
CA ASP A 171 10.30 15.32 -38.46
C ASP A 171 9.67 15.41 -37.06
N ARG A 172 10.43 15.15 -35.99
CA ARG A 172 9.92 15.24 -34.62
C ARG A 172 9.63 16.68 -34.20
N LEU A 173 10.55 17.58 -34.54
CA LEU A 173 10.41 19.02 -34.26
C LEU A 173 9.19 19.58 -34.99
N ALA A 174 8.99 19.23 -36.25
CA ALA A 174 7.82 19.64 -37.02
C ALA A 174 6.52 19.06 -36.44
N ALA A 175 6.49 17.78 -36.08
CA ALA A 175 5.31 17.15 -35.51
C ALA A 175 4.88 17.79 -34.18
N VAL A 176 5.85 18.08 -33.29
CA VAL A 176 5.57 18.75 -32.01
C VAL A 176 5.16 20.20 -32.22
N PHE A 177 5.86 20.95 -33.08
CA PHE A 177 5.52 22.33 -33.39
C PHE A 177 4.07 22.44 -33.93
N ARG A 178 3.71 21.59 -34.90
CA ARG A 178 2.35 21.58 -35.47
C ARG A 178 1.26 21.19 -34.46
N TYR A 179 1.61 20.44 -33.41
CA TYR A 179 0.66 20.13 -32.33
C TYR A 179 0.51 21.28 -31.33
N LEU A 180 1.61 21.94 -30.95
CA LEU A 180 1.57 23.06 -30.00
C LEU A 180 0.99 24.33 -30.64
N GLU A 181 1.22 24.52 -31.94
CA GLU A 181 0.84 25.72 -32.70
C GLU A 181 0.08 25.32 -33.97
N PRO A 182 -1.16 24.80 -33.85
CA PRO A 182 -1.93 24.26 -34.97
C PRO A 182 -2.23 25.29 -36.07
N ASP A 183 -2.30 26.57 -35.72
CA ASP A 183 -2.61 27.67 -36.65
C ASP A 183 -1.36 28.33 -37.26
N ALA A 184 -0.15 27.89 -36.87
CA ALA A 184 1.10 28.46 -37.38
C ALA A 184 1.30 28.19 -38.88
N SER A 185 1.82 29.18 -39.60
CA SER A 185 2.08 29.09 -41.04
C SER A 185 3.31 28.23 -41.37
N PRO A 186 3.47 27.77 -42.62
CA PRO A 186 4.72 27.14 -43.07
C PRO A 186 5.96 28.01 -42.84
N GLN A 187 5.82 29.34 -42.92
CA GLN A 187 6.91 30.29 -42.64
C GLN A 187 7.31 30.27 -41.17
N ALA A 188 6.33 30.24 -40.24
CA ALA A 188 6.62 30.11 -38.81
C ALA A 188 7.33 28.79 -38.48
N LEU A 189 6.92 27.69 -39.13
CA LEU A 189 7.63 26.40 -39.01
C LEU A 189 9.06 26.48 -39.55
N ALA A 190 9.29 27.18 -40.67
CA ALA A 190 10.63 27.36 -41.22
C ALA A 190 11.55 28.11 -40.26
N VAL A 191 11.06 29.21 -39.67
CA VAL A 191 11.81 30.01 -38.67
C VAL A 191 12.16 29.13 -37.47
N PHE A 192 11.17 28.43 -36.92
CA PHE A 192 11.39 27.53 -35.79
C PHE A 192 12.43 26.43 -36.07
N LEU A 193 12.37 25.80 -37.24
CA LEU A 193 13.33 24.77 -37.62
C LEU A 193 14.74 25.35 -37.84
N ASN A 194 14.84 26.54 -38.43
CA ASN A 194 16.12 27.26 -38.59
C ASN A 194 16.74 27.58 -37.23
N ASP A 195 15.97 28.14 -36.30
CA ASP A 195 16.45 28.51 -34.96
C ASP A 195 16.97 27.31 -34.17
N ARG A 196 16.38 26.13 -34.36
CA ARG A 196 16.73 24.91 -33.63
C ARG A 196 17.80 24.05 -34.31
N LEU A 197 17.87 24.06 -35.64
CA LEU A 197 18.73 23.13 -36.40
C LEU A 197 19.92 23.81 -37.06
N GLY A 198 19.90 25.14 -37.23
CA GLY A 198 20.93 25.90 -37.95
C GLY A 198 21.09 25.35 -39.38
N ASP A 199 22.34 25.07 -39.77
CA ASP A 199 22.70 24.56 -41.10
C ASP A 199 22.01 23.23 -41.49
N ARG A 200 21.41 22.52 -40.52
CA ARG A 200 20.67 21.26 -40.75
C ARG A 200 19.18 21.48 -41.02
N ALA A 201 18.72 22.72 -41.06
CA ALA A 201 17.32 23.01 -41.32
C ALA A 201 16.93 22.63 -42.76
N PRO A 202 15.72 22.09 -42.97
CA PRO A 202 15.27 21.69 -44.30
C PRO A 202 14.95 22.91 -45.19
N GLY A 203 15.10 22.75 -46.50
CA GLY A 203 14.70 23.76 -47.47
C GLY A 203 13.16 23.98 -47.54
N PRO A 204 12.70 25.06 -48.21
CA PRO A 204 11.30 25.49 -48.20
C PRO A 204 10.29 24.42 -48.62
N ASP A 205 10.58 23.64 -49.67
CA ASP A 205 9.69 22.59 -50.17
C ASP A 205 9.47 21.49 -49.13
N ARG A 206 10.54 21.12 -48.40
CA ARG A 206 10.46 20.12 -47.35
C ARG A 206 9.72 20.66 -46.13
N VAL A 207 9.87 21.95 -45.79
CA VAL A 207 9.07 22.59 -44.73
C VAL A 207 7.58 22.53 -45.07
N LEU A 208 7.19 22.85 -46.31
CA LEU A 208 5.80 22.77 -46.75
C LEU A 208 5.25 21.33 -46.65
N GLN A 209 6.03 20.34 -47.10
CA GLN A 209 5.66 18.93 -46.94
C GLN A 209 5.47 18.53 -45.47
N LEU A 210 6.36 18.96 -44.57
CA LEU A 210 6.27 18.65 -43.14
C LEU A 210 5.06 19.33 -42.49
N HIS A 211 4.77 20.58 -42.87
CA HIS A 211 3.61 21.33 -42.40
C HIS A 211 2.29 20.62 -42.76
N GLN A 212 2.17 20.17 -44.01
CA GLN A 212 1.02 19.40 -44.50
C GLN A 212 0.94 18.02 -43.87
N ARG A 213 2.06 17.30 -43.79
CA ARG A 213 2.13 15.94 -43.23
C ARG A 213 1.66 15.89 -41.77
N TYR A 214 2.06 16.89 -40.97
CA TYR A 214 1.74 16.94 -39.55
C TYR A 214 0.58 17.90 -39.23
N ALA A 215 -0.36 18.09 -40.16
CA ALA A 215 -1.56 18.88 -39.95
C ALA A 215 -2.34 18.45 -38.68
N PRO A 216 -3.15 19.34 -38.06
CA PRO A 216 -3.80 19.07 -36.77
C PRO A 216 -4.76 17.87 -36.78
N ASP A 217 -5.30 17.50 -37.93
CA ASP A 217 -6.22 16.38 -38.18
C ASP A 217 -5.53 15.12 -38.73
N ALA A 218 -4.24 15.20 -39.10
CA ALA A 218 -3.52 14.09 -39.73
C ALA A 218 -3.24 12.91 -38.78
N PHE A 219 -3.09 13.19 -37.48
CA PHE A 219 -2.73 12.19 -36.47
C PHE A 219 -3.50 12.44 -35.18
N ASP A 220 -3.89 11.36 -34.50
CA ASP A 220 -4.39 11.44 -33.14
C ASP A 220 -3.26 11.58 -32.11
N LEU A 221 -3.60 11.80 -30.85
CA LEU A 221 -2.61 12.01 -29.79
C LEU A 221 -1.61 10.84 -29.63
N PRO A 222 -2.04 9.56 -29.58
CA PRO A 222 -1.14 8.41 -29.60
C PRO A 222 -0.11 8.45 -30.74
N ASP A 223 -0.57 8.66 -31.97
CA ASP A 223 0.29 8.68 -33.15
C ASP A 223 1.29 9.84 -33.09
N ARG A 224 0.86 11.01 -32.61
CA ARG A 224 1.74 12.17 -32.39
C ARG A 224 2.82 11.88 -31.36
N GLY A 225 2.47 11.23 -30.25
CA GLY A 225 3.44 10.79 -29.25
C GLY A 225 4.46 9.80 -29.83
N PHE A 226 4.01 8.85 -30.64
CA PHE A 226 4.88 7.90 -31.33
C PHE A 226 5.87 8.59 -32.28
N VAL A 227 5.38 9.48 -33.16
CA VAL A 227 6.23 10.24 -34.09
C VAL A 227 7.25 11.08 -33.32
N ALA A 228 6.81 11.79 -32.28
CA ALA A 228 7.67 12.64 -31.47
C ALA A 228 8.62 11.85 -30.55
N ARG A 229 8.39 10.55 -30.34
CA ARG A 229 9.02 9.75 -29.27
C ARG A 229 8.84 10.37 -27.88
N LEU A 230 7.67 10.94 -27.64
CA LEU A 230 7.25 11.49 -26.36
C LEU A 230 6.08 10.69 -25.81
N HIS A 231 5.89 10.73 -24.49
CA HIS A 231 4.65 10.21 -23.94
C HIS A 231 3.48 11.07 -24.44
N PRO A 232 2.41 10.48 -25.03
CA PRO A 232 1.32 11.29 -25.62
C PRO A 232 0.66 12.24 -24.61
N LEU A 233 0.44 11.79 -23.36
CA LEU A 233 -0.07 12.67 -22.30
C LEU A 233 0.91 13.79 -21.86
N GLU A 234 2.22 13.66 -22.07
CA GLU A 234 3.16 14.76 -21.80
C GLU A 234 2.98 15.86 -22.82
N LEU A 235 2.92 15.48 -24.10
CA LEU A 235 2.63 16.38 -25.22
C LEU A 235 1.29 17.09 -24.99
N TRP A 236 0.24 16.36 -24.58
CA TRP A 236 -1.05 16.94 -24.25
C TRP A 236 -1.00 17.93 -23.08
N VAL A 237 -0.34 17.58 -21.96
CA VAL A 237 -0.25 18.46 -20.79
C VAL A 237 0.44 19.78 -21.14
N VAL A 238 1.52 19.74 -21.92
CA VAL A 238 2.22 20.96 -22.35
C VAL A 238 1.32 21.82 -23.23
N ALA A 239 0.66 21.25 -24.24
CA ALA A 239 -0.28 21.99 -25.08
C ALA A 239 -1.45 22.60 -24.29
N TYR A 240 -2.01 21.83 -23.34
CA TYR A 240 -3.11 22.29 -22.50
C TYR A 240 -2.69 23.46 -21.60
N ARG A 241 -1.47 23.43 -21.03
CA ARG A 241 -0.89 24.51 -20.23
C ARG A 241 -0.65 25.78 -21.04
N LEU A 242 -0.13 25.65 -22.26
CA LEU A 242 0.11 26.80 -23.15
C LEU A 242 -1.22 27.50 -23.51
N LYS A 243 -2.27 26.72 -23.77
CA LYS A 243 -3.60 27.26 -24.09
C LYS A 243 -4.36 27.77 -22.86
N ASN A 244 -4.10 27.21 -21.68
CA ASN A 244 -4.81 27.53 -20.44
C ASN A 244 -3.81 27.81 -19.29
N PRO A 245 -3.13 28.97 -19.29
CA PRO A 245 -2.05 29.25 -18.35
C PRO A 245 -2.50 29.29 -16.88
N GLN A 246 -3.78 29.61 -16.62
CA GLN A 246 -4.38 29.68 -15.29
C GLN A 246 -5.11 28.39 -14.89
N ALA A 247 -5.03 27.32 -15.70
CA ALA A 247 -5.73 26.08 -15.39
C ALA A 247 -5.12 25.37 -14.17
N THR A 248 -6.01 24.74 -13.41
CA THR A 248 -5.65 23.88 -12.28
C THR A 248 -5.43 22.43 -12.73
N LEU A 249 -4.71 21.65 -11.91
CA LEU A 249 -4.56 20.21 -12.13
C LEU A 249 -5.93 19.51 -12.22
N THR A 250 -6.92 19.91 -11.41
CA THR A 250 -8.27 19.33 -11.45
C THR A 250 -8.93 19.54 -12.81
N GLN A 251 -8.83 20.76 -13.38
CA GLN A 251 -9.35 21.04 -14.72
C GLN A 251 -8.61 20.24 -15.79
N ALA A 252 -7.28 20.10 -15.69
CA ALA A 252 -6.50 19.28 -16.61
C ALA A 252 -6.88 17.79 -16.54
N LEU A 253 -7.16 17.26 -15.34
CA LEU A 253 -7.64 15.89 -15.16
C LEU A 253 -9.05 15.71 -15.74
N ALA A 254 -9.93 16.70 -15.65
CA ALA A 254 -11.24 16.62 -16.30
C ALA A 254 -11.09 16.65 -17.85
N ALA A 255 -10.31 17.61 -18.37
CA ALA A 255 -10.15 17.82 -19.81
C ALA A 255 -9.41 16.69 -20.54
N SER A 256 -8.53 15.94 -19.84
CA SER A 256 -7.79 14.81 -20.45
C SER A 256 -8.56 13.49 -20.46
N ALA A 257 -9.82 13.43 -20.03
CA ALA A 257 -10.55 12.16 -19.90
C ALA A 257 -10.57 11.32 -21.19
N ALA A 258 -10.96 11.92 -22.32
CA ALA A 258 -10.97 11.23 -23.62
C ALA A 258 -9.56 10.85 -24.09
N GLU A 259 -8.58 11.73 -23.85
CA GLU A 259 -7.19 11.53 -24.26
C GLU A 259 -6.53 10.38 -23.49
N ARG A 260 -6.84 10.24 -22.21
CA ARG A 260 -6.41 9.08 -21.42
C ARG A 260 -6.93 7.79 -22.02
N GLN A 261 -8.19 7.73 -22.44
CA GLN A 261 -8.71 6.54 -23.12
C GLN A 261 -8.03 6.31 -24.47
N ALA A 262 -7.82 7.38 -25.25
CA ALA A 262 -7.19 7.30 -26.57
C ALA A 262 -5.75 6.74 -26.52
N VAL A 263 -4.93 7.14 -25.54
CA VAL A 263 -3.56 6.61 -25.33
C VAL A 263 -3.54 5.09 -25.19
N TYR A 264 -4.60 4.51 -24.64
CA TYR A 264 -4.72 3.07 -24.42
C TYR A 264 -5.63 2.37 -25.44
N ARG A 265 -5.99 3.01 -26.56
CA ARG A 265 -6.86 2.40 -27.59
C ARG A 265 -6.37 1.02 -28.05
N TRP A 266 -5.06 0.83 -28.10
CA TRP A 266 -4.43 -0.45 -28.43
C TRP A 266 -4.82 -1.59 -27.49
N LEU A 267 -5.15 -1.31 -26.21
CA LEU A 267 -5.62 -2.33 -25.26
C LEU A 267 -6.98 -2.89 -25.63
N PHE A 268 -7.82 -2.14 -26.33
CA PHE A 268 -9.16 -2.58 -26.72
C PHE A 268 -9.15 -3.46 -27.97
N GLN A 269 -7.97 -3.70 -28.57
CA GLN A 269 -7.81 -4.58 -29.73
C GLN A 269 -7.57 -6.03 -29.30
N THR A 270 -8.28 -6.98 -29.94
CA THR A 270 -8.36 -8.41 -29.53
C THR A 270 -7.03 -9.17 -29.56
N ARG A 271 -6.01 -8.69 -30.28
CA ARG A 271 -4.71 -9.38 -30.38
C ARG A 271 -3.82 -9.24 -29.12
N ALA A 272 -4.24 -8.45 -28.14
CA ALA A 272 -3.46 -8.13 -26.94
C ALA A 272 -4.01 -8.78 -25.65
N LYS A 273 -4.57 -10.00 -25.72
CA LYS A 273 -5.21 -10.70 -24.59
C LYS A 273 -4.38 -10.68 -23.31
N ASP A 274 -3.11 -11.12 -23.37
CA ASP A 274 -2.25 -11.17 -22.18
C ASP A 274 -2.03 -9.78 -21.56
N ALA A 275 -1.93 -8.74 -22.40
CA ALA A 275 -1.81 -7.36 -21.93
C ALA A 275 -3.11 -6.89 -21.25
N GLN A 276 -4.27 -7.22 -21.83
CA GLN A 276 -5.58 -6.95 -21.23
C GLN A 276 -5.72 -7.65 -19.88
N ASP A 277 -5.44 -8.96 -19.82
CA ASP A 277 -5.58 -9.78 -18.62
C ASP A 277 -4.69 -9.25 -17.49
N SER A 278 -3.45 -8.84 -17.80
CA SER A 278 -2.57 -8.18 -16.83
C SER A 278 -3.16 -6.87 -16.27
N ARG A 279 -3.83 -6.06 -17.11
CA ARG A 279 -4.44 -4.78 -16.68
C ARG A 279 -5.70 -4.99 -15.87
N ILE A 280 -6.54 -5.93 -16.29
CA ILE A 280 -7.72 -6.37 -15.55
C ILE A 280 -7.30 -6.91 -14.19
N GLN A 281 -6.30 -7.80 -14.13
CA GLN A 281 -5.76 -8.32 -12.88
C GLN A 281 -5.24 -7.22 -11.96
N THR A 282 -4.57 -6.19 -12.50
CA THR A 282 -4.12 -5.03 -11.73
C THR A 282 -5.30 -4.28 -11.10
N MET A 283 -6.38 -4.08 -11.84
CA MET A 283 -7.57 -3.40 -11.31
C MET A 283 -8.31 -4.24 -10.28
N LEU A 284 -8.41 -5.55 -10.48
CA LEU A 284 -8.97 -6.47 -9.49
C LEU A 284 -8.13 -6.51 -8.20
N GLU A 285 -6.81 -6.43 -8.30
CA GLU A 285 -5.93 -6.28 -7.14
C GLU A 285 -6.23 -4.97 -6.38
N VAL A 286 -6.40 -3.85 -7.10
CA VAL A 286 -6.78 -2.56 -6.50
C VAL A 286 -8.11 -2.67 -5.74
N GLU A 287 -9.13 -3.30 -6.32
CA GLU A 287 -10.43 -3.51 -5.67
C GLU A 287 -10.31 -4.42 -4.43
N ALA A 288 -9.53 -5.50 -4.53
CA ALA A 288 -9.27 -6.39 -3.40
C ALA A 288 -8.58 -5.68 -2.24
N PHE A 289 -7.60 -4.81 -2.51
CA PHE A 289 -6.98 -3.99 -1.47
C PHE A 289 -7.94 -2.96 -0.87
N GLY A 290 -8.93 -2.47 -1.63
CA GLY A 290 -10.03 -1.65 -1.10
C GLY A 290 -10.91 -2.42 -0.11
N GLU A 291 -11.20 -3.69 -0.39
CA GLU A 291 -11.94 -4.56 0.52
C GLU A 291 -11.13 -4.88 1.80
N ILE A 292 -9.86 -5.24 1.64
CA ILE A 292 -8.93 -5.49 2.76
C ILE A 292 -8.80 -4.23 3.62
N HIS A 293 -8.68 -3.06 2.98
CA HIS A 293 -8.60 -1.77 3.67
C HIS A 293 -9.85 -1.52 4.54
N ARG A 294 -11.06 -1.79 4.02
CA ARG A 294 -12.30 -1.63 4.80
C ARG A 294 -12.26 -2.46 6.08
N ARG A 295 -11.72 -3.67 6.03
CA ARG A 295 -11.55 -4.54 7.20
C ARG A 295 -10.49 -3.99 8.16
N TRP A 296 -9.36 -3.51 7.65
CA TRP A 296 -8.29 -2.92 8.47
C TRP A 296 -8.71 -1.59 9.13
N ALA A 297 -9.55 -0.79 8.47
CA ALA A 297 -10.08 0.45 9.03
C ALA A 297 -10.88 0.21 10.32
N ARG A 298 -11.63 -0.90 10.39
CA ARG A 298 -12.33 -1.32 11.63
C ARG A 298 -11.38 -1.64 12.79
N LEU A 299 -10.13 -2.01 12.47
CA LEU A 299 -9.08 -2.30 13.44
C LEU A 299 -8.22 -1.07 13.79
N GLY A 300 -8.64 0.14 13.39
CA GLY A 300 -7.94 1.39 13.70
C GLY A 300 -6.90 1.82 12.66
N TYR A 301 -6.83 1.16 11.49
CA TYR A 301 -5.90 1.57 10.43
C TYR A 301 -6.17 3.02 9.97
N PRO A 302 -5.19 3.94 9.99
CA PRO A 302 -5.46 5.37 10.04
C PRO A 302 -5.50 6.07 8.68
N PHE A 303 -5.23 5.35 7.59
CA PHE A 303 -5.16 5.93 6.24
C PHE A 303 -6.40 5.58 5.43
N GLY A 304 -6.76 6.44 4.47
CA GLY A 304 -7.96 6.27 3.64
C GLY A 304 -7.87 5.17 2.58
N GLN A 305 -6.70 4.55 2.40
CA GLN A 305 -6.49 3.44 1.46
C GLN A 305 -5.22 2.66 1.83
N LEU A 306 -5.15 1.40 1.40
CA LEU A 306 -3.90 0.63 1.35
C LEU A 306 -3.20 0.86 0.00
N VAL A 307 -1.88 0.74 -0.01
CA VAL A 307 -1.11 0.62 -1.25
C VAL A 307 -1.46 -0.74 -1.86
N PRO A 308 -2.00 -0.79 -3.10
CA PRO A 308 -2.45 -2.02 -3.72
C PRO A 308 -1.27 -2.84 -4.25
N SER A 309 -0.45 -3.35 -3.33
CA SER A 309 0.74 -4.13 -3.61
C SER A 309 1.04 -5.06 -2.44
N LEU A 310 1.61 -6.24 -2.72
CA LEU A 310 2.08 -7.16 -1.68
C LEU A 310 3.18 -6.56 -0.80
N ALA A 311 3.81 -5.45 -1.21
CA ALA A 311 4.71 -4.65 -0.36
C ALA A 311 4.02 -4.16 0.93
N THR A 312 2.68 -4.11 0.96
CA THR A 312 1.88 -3.77 2.14
C THR A 312 2.16 -4.71 3.31
N ALA A 313 2.50 -5.98 3.05
CA ALA A 313 2.91 -6.93 4.09
C ALA A 313 4.17 -6.49 4.85
N LEU A 314 4.96 -5.59 4.26
CA LEU A 314 6.21 -5.06 4.80
C LEU A 314 6.11 -3.58 5.22
N GLY A 315 4.89 -3.05 5.34
CA GLY A 315 4.65 -1.70 5.85
C GLY A 315 4.73 -0.58 4.79
N SER A 316 4.66 -0.88 3.48
CA SER A 316 4.65 0.16 2.44
C SER A 316 3.44 1.10 2.51
N SER A 317 2.35 0.66 3.12
CA SER A 317 1.15 1.47 3.36
C SER A 317 1.29 2.42 4.55
N GLY A 318 2.45 2.42 5.22
CA GLY A 318 2.73 3.26 6.37
C GLY A 318 1.92 2.87 7.62
N ASP A 319 2.30 3.48 8.73
CA ASP A 319 1.61 3.31 10.00
C ASP A 319 1.71 4.57 10.87
N ARG A 320 0.82 4.72 11.84
CA ARG A 320 0.95 5.68 12.93
C ARG A 320 1.11 4.89 14.23
N PRO A 321 2.12 5.18 15.07
CA PRO A 321 2.30 4.50 16.35
C PRO A 321 1.01 4.42 17.18
N ALA A 322 0.17 5.46 17.17
CA ALA A 322 -1.13 5.46 17.84
C ALA A 322 -2.12 4.39 17.32
N ALA A 323 -2.17 4.14 16.01
CA ALA A 323 -3.04 3.12 15.43
C ALA A 323 -2.59 1.71 15.81
N LEU A 324 -1.27 1.47 15.85
CA LEU A 324 -0.73 0.19 16.35
C LEU A 324 -1.02 -0.02 17.85
N VAL A 325 -0.97 1.05 18.65
CA VAL A 325 -1.36 1.00 20.07
C VAL A 325 -2.84 0.65 20.21
N GLU A 326 -3.70 1.25 19.39
CA GLU A 326 -5.12 0.92 19.35
C GLU A 326 -5.36 -0.56 18.98
N LEU A 327 -4.63 -1.09 18.00
CA LEU A 327 -4.68 -2.52 17.65
C LEU A 327 -4.27 -3.41 18.83
N MET A 328 -3.24 -3.05 19.59
CA MET A 328 -2.88 -3.80 20.80
C MET A 328 -4.00 -3.76 21.84
N GLY A 329 -4.65 -2.61 22.02
CA GLY A 329 -5.83 -2.48 22.89
C GLY A 329 -6.95 -3.43 22.47
N ILE A 330 -7.26 -3.50 21.16
CA ILE A 330 -8.24 -4.45 20.61
C ILE A 330 -7.85 -5.89 20.94
N ILE A 331 -6.58 -6.26 20.75
CA ILE A 331 -6.09 -7.63 21.01
C ILE A 331 -6.18 -7.99 22.49
N VAL A 332 -5.79 -7.08 23.38
CA VAL A 332 -5.84 -7.29 24.83
C VAL A 332 -7.28 -7.40 25.34
N ASN A 333 -8.20 -6.64 24.75
CA ASN A 333 -9.62 -6.63 25.09
C ASN A 333 -10.45 -7.69 24.33
N ASP A 334 -9.85 -8.86 24.03
CA ASP A 334 -10.54 -9.98 23.37
C ASP A 334 -11.30 -9.57 22.09
N GLY A 335 -10.72 -8.65 21.31
CA GLY A 335 -11.24 -8.18 20.03
C GLY A 335 -12.22 -7.01 20.10
N VAL A 336 -12.38 -6.39 21.28
CA VAL A 336 -13.24 -5.20 21.48
C VAL A 336 -12.43 -3.92 21.37
N ARG A 337 -12.86 -3.04 20.47
CA ARG A 337 -12.33 -1.69 20.30
C ARG A 337 -13.02 -0.74 21.29
N GLN A 338 -12.27 -0.29 22.28
CA GLN A 338 -12.73 0.68 23.27
C GLN A 338 -12.48 2.12 22.80
N PRO A 339 -13.36 3.09 23.10
CA PRO A 339 -13.09 4.48 22.78
C PRO A 339 -11.89 5.01 23.57
N SER A 340 -11.01 5.73 22.88
CA SER A 340 -9.84 6.36 23.51
C SER A 340 -10.24 7.63 24.24
N GLN A 341 -10.30 7.58 25.57
CA GLN A 341 -10.61 8.74 26.42
C GLN A 341 -9.34 9.30 27.06
N ARG A 342 -9.11 10.62 26.94
CA ARG A 342 -8.00 11.32 27.60
C ARG A 342 -8.43 12.09 28.85
N ILE A 343 -9.72 12.38 28.96
CA ILE A 343 -10.31 13.17 30.03
C ILE A 343 -11.46 12.34 30.60
N SER A 344 -11.40 12.03 31.89
CA SER A 344 -12.41 11.23 32.60
C SER A 344 -13.55 12.09 33.16
N ALA A 345 -13.27 13.36 33.49
CA ALA A 345 -14.29 14.32 33.92
C ALA A 345 -13.82 15.76 33.74
N LEU A 346 -14.76 16.68 33.53
CA LEU A 346 -14.55 18.13 33.67
C LEU A 346 -15.51 18.64 34.73
N ARG A 347 -14.98 19.31 35.76
CA ARG A 347 -15.77 19.91 36.84
C ARG A 347 -15.57 21.42 36.85
N PHE A 348 -16.66 22.16 36.74
CA PHE A 348 -16.67 23.62 36.73
C PHE A 348 -17.32 24.16 37.99
N ALA A 349 -16.83 25.31 38.47
CA ALA A 349 -17.41 26.08 39.58
C ALA A 349 -17.72 25.23 40.84
N GLN A 350 -16.80 24.32 41.19
CA GLN A 350 -16.93 23.46 42.36
C GLN A 350 -17.24 24.28 43.62
N HIS A 351 -18.13 23.76 44.46
CA HIS A 351 -18.57 24.42 45.70
C HIS A 351 -19.32 25.75 45.48
N THR A 352 -19.93 25.93 44.31
CA THR A 352 -20.85 27.03 44.03
C THR A 352 -22.20 26.50 43.56
N PRO A 353 -23.29 27.29 43.63
CA PRO A 353 -24.57 26.92 43.03
C PRO A 353 -24.52 26.65 41.51
N TRP A 354 -23.42 27.02 40.84
CA TRP A 354 -23.20 26.82 39.41
C TRP A 354 -22.35 25.59 39.10
N GLU A 355 -22.09 24.73 40.10
CA GLU A 355 -21.28 23.52 39.91
C GLU A 355 -21.84 22.65 38.78
N THR A 356 -20.99 22.36 37.80
CA THR A 356 -21.35 21.56 36.62
C THR A 356 -20.29 20.50 36.39
N SER A 357 -20.72 19.24 36.24
CA SER A 357 -19.84 18.10 35.98
C SER A 357 -20.17 17.46 34.63
N PHE A 358 -19.18 17.35 33.76
CA PHE A 358 -19.25 16.58 32.52
C PHE A 358 -18.42 15.31 32.68
N GLN A 359 -19.02 14.17 32.39
CA GLN A 359 -18.35 12.88 32.36
C GLN A 359 -18.66 12.21 31.02
N PRO A 360 -17.69 11.50 30.42
CA PRO A 360 -17.97 10.65 29.26
C PRO A 360 -19.04 9.62 29.61
N THR A 361 -20.00 9.41 28.71
CA THR A 361 -20.92 8.29 28.81
C THR A 361 -20.13 6.99 28.67
N ALA A 362 -20.42 6.02 29.54
CA ALA A 362 -19.85 4.68 29.40
C ALA A 362 -20.29 4.09 28.05
N ASP A 363 -19.32 3.67 27.25
CA ASP A 363 -19.52 3.01 25.96
C ASP A 363 -18.93 1.61 26.11
N GLU A 364 -19.71 0.59 25.76
CA GLU A 364 -19.32 -0.81 25.90
C GLU A 364 -18.21 -1.21 24.90
N GLY A 365 -17.96 -0.37 23.89
CA GLY A 365 -17.01 -0.60 22.82
C GLY A 365 -17.58 -1.47 21.69
N GLU A 366 -16.87 -1.54 20.56
CA GLU A 366 -17.31 -2.30 19.38
C GLU A 366 -16.51 -3.60 19.25
N ARG A 367 -17.18 -4.75 19.11
CA ARG A 367 -16.50 -6.01 18.74
C ARG A 367 -16.09 -5.97 17.26
N VAL A 368 -14.79 -5.76 17.03
CA VAL A 368 -14.20 -5.66 15.68
C VAL A 368 -13.40 -6.89 15.27
N MET A 369 -13.12 -7.79 16.22
CA MET A 369 -12.40 -9.05 16.02
C MET A 369 -13.03 -10.15 16.89
N ALA A 370 -13.07 -11.38 16.37
CA ALA A 370 -13.50 -12.54 17.16
C ALA A 370 -12.53 -12.80 18.34
N PRO A 371 -13.03 -13.17 19.53
CA PRO A 371 -12.19 -13.35 20.71
C PRO A 371 -11.13 -14.44 20.53
N GLU A 372 -11.44 -15.51 19.81
CA GLU A 372 -10.50 -16.60 19.49
C GLU A 372 -9.32 -16.08 18.64
N VAL A 373 -9.60 -15.18 17.70
CA VAL A 373 -8.57 -14.54 16.86
C VAL A 373 -7.69 -13.61 17.69
N ALA A 374 -8.30 -12.79 18.56
CA ALA A 374 -7.56 -11.92 19.47
C ALA A 374 -6.63 -12.71 20.40
N ARG A 375 -7.13 -13.82 20.96
CA ARG A 375 -6.33 -14.71 21.82
C ARG A 375 -5.21 -15.41 21.05
N ALA A 376 -5.46 -15.88 19.83
CA ALA A 376 -4.41 -16.46 18.98
C ALA A 376 -3.30 -15.44 18.66
N LEU A 377 -3.67 -14.20 18.33
CA LEU A 377 -2.72 -13.10 18.12
C LEU A 377 -1.95 -12.75 19.40
N ARG A 378 -2.63 -12.65 20.54
CA ARG A 378 -1.99 -12.39 21.84
C ARG A 378 -0.94 -13.46 22.15
N ARG A 379 -1.25 -14.75 21.98
CA ARG A 379 -0.28 -15.85 22.13
C ARG A 379 0.91 -15.70 21.18
N ALA A 380 0.67 -15.45 19.89
CA ALA A 380 1.74 -15.27 18.91
C ALA A 380 2.66 -14.08 19.24
N LEU A 381 2.10 -12.97 19.71
CA LEU A 381 2.85 -11.79 20.14
C LEU A 381 3.67 -12.04 21.43
N SER A 382 3.16 -12.85 22.35
CA SER A 382 3.90 -13.28 23.54
C SER A 382 5.15 -14.08 23.14
N GLU A 383 5.01 -15.03 22.20
CA GLU A 383 6.14 -15.84 21.74
C GLU A 383 7.25 -15.03 21.06
N VAL A 384 6.93 -13.90 20.42
CA VAL A 384 7.95 -12.96 19.90
C VAL A 384 8.82 -12.41 21.02
N VAL A 385 8.24 -12.17 22.19
CA VAL A 385 8.96 -11.69 23.37
C VAL A 385 9.63 -12.81 24.15
N GLU A 386 9.14 -14.04 24.11
CA GLU A 386 9.80 -15.17 24.77
C GLU A 386 10.97 -15.74 23.97
N ARG A 387 10.80 -15.87 22.66
CA ARG A 387 11.67 -16.66 21.76
C ARG A 387 12.15 -15.90 20.54
N GLY A 388 11.59 -14.72 20.27
CA GLY A 388 11.86 -13.95 19.06
C GLY A 388 12.74 -12.71 19.25
N THR A 389 12.51 -11.73 18.38
CA THR A 389 13.27 -10.47 18.31
C THR A 389 13.21 -9.61 19.57
N ALA A 390 12.23 -9.83 20.45
CA ALA A 390 12.05 -9.07 21.69
C ALA A 390 12.45 -9.86 22.96
N ARG A 391 13.18 -10.98 22.82
CA ARG A 391 13.62 -11.88 23.91
C ARG A 391 14.20 -11.21 25.16
N ARG A 392 14.81 -10.04 25.00
CA ARG A 392 15.41 -9.28 26.11
C ARG A 392 14.41 -8.80 27.15
N LEU A 393 13.11 -8.72 26.83
CA LEU A 393 12.05 -8.33 27.76
C LEU A 393 11.50 -9.49 28.60
N ALA A 394 11.79 -10.75 28.23
CA ALA A 394 11.29 -11.92 28.94
C ALA A 394 11.66 -11.86 30.44
N GLY A 395 10.64 -12.03 31.30
CA GLY A 395 10.78 -12.01 32.76
C GLY A 395 11.08 -10.64 33.39
N SER A 396 11.06 -9.54 32.62
CA SER A 396 11.40 -8.20 33.13
C SER A 396 10.28 -7.51 33.91
N PHE A 397 9.03 -7.94 33.72
CA PHE A 397 7.85 -7.38 34.40
C PHE A 397 7.16 -8.50 35.18
N ARG A 398 7.10 -8.35 36.51
CA ARG A 398 6.44 -9.29 37.43
C ARG A 398 5.74 -8.48 38.50
N ALA A 399 4.43 -8.60 38.63
CA ALA A 399 3.71 -7.93 39.69
C ALA A 399 4.00 -8.57 41.05
N SER A 400 3.98 -7.78 42.12
CA SER A 400 4.20 -8.27 43.48
C SER A 400 3.03 -9.13 43.99
N ASN A 401 1.83 -8.89 43.47
CA ASN A 401 0.60 -9.62 43.78
C ASN A 401 0.42 -10.93 43.00
N GLY A 402 1.37 -11.31 42.13
CA GLY A 402 1.28 -12.51 41.28
C GLY A 402 0.51 -12.32 39.96
N GLU A 403 0.02 -11.12 39.62
CA GLU A 403 -0.56 -10.82 38.30
C GLU A 403 0.50 -10.99 37.21
N ASP A 404 0.13 -11.70 36.14
CA ASP A 404 1.01 -11.93 35.00
C ASP A 404 1.12 -10.67 34.13
N LEU A 405 2.21 -9.92 34.33
CA LEU A 405 2.58 -8.77 33.52
C LEU A 405 3.47 -9.15 32.32
N SER A 406 3.47 -10.42 31.91
CA SER A 406 4.30 -10.89 30.80
C SER A 406 4.06 -10.06 29.53
N PRO A 407 5.13 -9.49 28.95
CA PRO A 407 5.03 -8.71 27.74
C PRO A 407 4.71 -9.59 26.53
N GLY A 408 3.92 -9.05 25.61
CA GLY A 408 3.86 -9.52 24.23
C GLY A 408 3.94 -8.33 23.29
N GLY A 409 4.45 -8.53 22.07
CA GLY A 409 4.56 -7.41 21.14
C GLY A 409 5.27 -7.76 19.84
N LYS A 410 5.35 -6.76 18.95
CA LYS A 410 6.02 -6.90 17.66
C LYS A 410 7.00 -5.76 17.44
N THR A 411 8.18 -6.14 16.95
CA THR A 411 9.21 -5.22 16.49
C THR A 411 9.03 -4.84 15.02
N GLY A 412 9.32 -3.59 14.70
CA GLY A 412 9.43 -3.07 13.33
C GLY A 412 10.73 -2.28 13.15
N THR A 413 11.29 -2.31 11.94
CA THR A 413 12.46 -1.50 11.56
C THR A 413 12.23 -0.94 10.16
N GLY A 414 12.37 0.37 10.01
CA GLY A 414 12.29 1.07 8.73
C GLY A 414 13.63 1.71 8.38
N ASP A 415 14.11 1.50 7.15
CA ASP A 415 15.22 2.24 6.54
C ASP A 415 14.70 2.83 5.23
N ASN A 416 14.15 4.04 5.31
CA ASN A 416 13.53 4.68 4.16
C ASN A 416 14.59 5.43 3.37
N ARG A 417 14.73 5.12 2.09
CA ARG A 417 15.77 5.68 1.22
C ARG A 417 15.22 6.16 -0.10
N VAL A 418 15.87 7.17 -0.68
CA VAL A 418 15.64 7.54 -2.07
C VAL A 418 16.41 6.57 -2.96
N VAL A 419 15.70 5.95 -3.90
CA VAL A 419 16.29 5.05 -4.91
C VAL A 419 16.16 5.70 -6.28
N VAL A 420 17.30 5.97 -6.92
CA VAL A 420 17.36 6.50 -8.28
C VAL A 420 17.95 5.43 -9.20
N LYS A 421 17.20 5.04 -10.24
CA LYS A 421 17.62 4.01 -11.21
C LYS A 421 18.06 2.69 -10.53
N GLY A 422 17.32 2.25 -9.52
CA GLY A 422 17.62 1.02 -8.77
C GLY A 422 18.77 1.13 -7.77
N ARG A 423 19.42 2.29 -7.65
CA ARG A 423 20.51 2.53 -6.69
C ARG A 423 20.03 3.42 -5.54
N SER A 424 20.15 2.89 -4.32
CA SER A 424 19.95 3.68 -3.09
C SER A 424 20.91 4.86 -3.09
N THR A 425 20.38 6.08 -3.04
CA THR A 425 21.16 7.32 -3.16
C THR A 425 21.44 7.92 -1.77
N TYR A 426 20.41 8.20 -0.98
CA TYR A 426 20.55 8.69 0.40
C TYR A 426 19.39 8.24 1.29
N ALA A 427 19.65 8.14 2.58
CA ALA A 427 18.65 7.83 3.58
C ALA A 427 17.75 9.06 3.84
N LEU A 428 16.45 8.82 4.01
CA LEU A 428 15.47 9.82 4.41
C LEU A 428 15.27 9.80 5.92
N ASN A 429 15.07 8.60 6.47
CA ASN A 429 14.94 8.37 7.90
C ASN A 429 15.22 6.90 8.25
N ARG A 430 15.50 6.67 9.54
CA ARG A 430 15.60 5.34 10.13
C ARG A 430 14.67 5.26 11.32
N THR A 431 13.89 4.20 11.39
CA THR A 431 12.88 3.99 12.43
C THR A 431 13.09 2.62 13.08
N ALA A 432 12.90 2.55 14.39
CA ALA A 432 12.80 1.30 15.13
C ALA A 432 11.62 1.43 16.09
N THR A 433 10.64 0.54 15.95
CA THR A 433 9.41 0.59 16.74
C THR A 433 9.21 -0.74 17.44
N PHE A 434 8.77 -0.70 18.68
CA PHE A 434 8.22 -1.84 19.40
C PHE A 434 6.83 -1.47 19.88
N VAL A 435 5.84 -2.25 19.46
CA VAL A 435 4.44 -2.10 19.91
C VAL A 435 4.11 -3.33 20.74
N PHE A 436 3.52 -3.11 21.91
CA PHE A 436 3.45 -4.13 22.95
C PHE A 436 2.20 -4.00 23.82
N TYR A 437 1.91 -5.09 24.53
CA TYR A 437 1.10 -5.10 25.73
C TYR A 437 1.93 -5.59 26.93
N LEU A 438 1.52 -5.20 28.14
CA LEU A 438 2.06 -5.64 29.44
C LEU A 438 0.89 -6.15 30.27
N GLY A 439 0.80 -7.48 30.42
CA GLY A 439 -0.31 -8.11 31.12
C GLY A 439 -1.68 -7.82 30.50
N PRO A 440 -2.76 -7.78 31.30
CA PRO A 440 -4.12 -7.70 30.79
C PRO A 440 -4.67 -6.28 30.56
N ARG A 441 -3.97 -5.22 31.01
CA ARG A 441 -4.54 -3.85 31.05
C ARG A 441 -3.69 -2.77 30.41
N HIS A 442 -2.43 -3.07 30.09
CA HIS A 442 -1.50 -2.05 29.62
C HIS A 442 -0.98 -2.39 28.23
N PHE A 443 -0.88 -1.38 27.39
CA PHE A 443 -0.35 -1.51 26.03
C PHE A 443 0.19 -0.18 25.56
N GLY A 444 1.10 -0.22 24.58
CA GLY A 444 1.83 0.97 24.17
C GLY A 444 2.77 0.73 23.01
N SER A 445 3.49 1.79 22.64
CA SER A 445 4.55 1.72 21.65
C SER A 445 5.72 2.60 22.07
N ILE A 446 6.92 2.16 21.72
CA ILE A 446 8.15 2.96 21.81
C ILE A 446 8.74 3.01 20.41
N THR A 447 9.01 4.22 19.92
CA THR A 447 9.61 4.46 18.61
C THR A 447 10.88 5.29 18.76
N ALA A 448 12.00 4.74 18.28
CA ALA A 448 13.22 5.49 18.03
C ALA A 448 13.19 5.97 16.57
N TYR A 449 13.42 7.27 16.36
CA TYR A 449 13.28 7.91 15.05
C TYR A 449 14.44 8.88 14.80
N VAL A 450 15.12 8.71 13.67
CA VAL A 450 16.16 9.63 13.21
C VAL A 450 15.82 10.12 11.80
N VAL A 451 15.87 11.44 11.62
CA VAL A 451 15.53 12.13 10.36
C VAL A 451 16.77 12.66 9.67
N GLY A 452 16.73 12.69 8.34
CA GLY A 452 17.67 13.41 7.52
C GLY A 452 18.70 12.50 6.87
N THR A 453 19.53 13.08 6.01
CA THR A 453 20.56 12.37 5.25
C THR A 453 21.58 11.65 6.14
N ASN A 454 21.77 12.14 7.37
CA ASN A 454 22.62 11.51 8.38
C ASN A 454 21.98 10.27 9.03
N ALA A 455 20.72 9.94 8.76
CA ALA A 455 20.10 8.72 9.30
C ALA A 455 20.90 7.44 8.95
N ALA A 456 21.64 7.45 7.84
CA ALA A 456 22.52 6.36 7.42
C ALA A 456 23.72 6.13 8.36
N SER A 457 24.17 7.13 9.12
CA SER A 457 25.29 7.00 10.06
C SER A 457 24.89 6.36 11.39
N HIS A 458 23.59 6.20 11.65
CA HIS A 458 23.09 5.57 12.86
C HIS A 458 22.82 4.07 12.65
N SER A 459 23.41 3.25 13.51
CA SER A 459 23.19 1.81 13.57
C SER A 459 22.38 1.44 14.81
N PHE A 460 21.06 1.31 14.63
CA PHE A 460 20.21 0.68 15.64
C PHE A 460 19.21 -0.27 14.97
N THR A 461 18.86 -1.31 15.73
CA THR A 461 17.84 -2.31 15.37
C THR A 461 16.60 -2.09 16.24
N SER A 462 15.54 -2.85 15.97
CA SER A 462 14.37 -2.89 16.86
C SER A 462 14.65 -3.35 18.29
N GLY A 463 15.87 -3.82 18.60
CA GLY A 463 16.28 -4.10 19.97
C GLY A 463 16.40 -2.85 20.86
N LEU A 464 16.57 -1.65 20.28
CA LEU A 464 16.70 -0.41 21.05
C LEU A 464 15.38 -0.05 21.79
N PRO A 465 14.21 0.07 21.13
CA PRO A 465 12.93 0.25 21.83
C PRO A 465 12.64 -0.79 22.91
N VAL A 466 12.96 -2.05 22.64
CA VAL A 466 12.82 -3.18 23.57
C VAL A 466 13.67 -2.96 24.83
N GLN A 467 14.93 -2.52 24.65
CA GLN A 467 15.83 -2.21 25.77
C GLN A 467 15.37 -0.98 26.56
N ILE A 468 14.88 0.05 25.89
CA ILE A 468 14.31 1.24 26.54
C ILE A 468 13.15 0.84 27.45
N LEU A 469 12.20 0.04 26.94
CA LEU A 469 11.07 -0.43 27.74
C LEU A 469 11.53 -1.19 28.99
N ARG A 470 12.50 -2.09 28.83
CA ARG A 470 13.08 -2.84 29.95
C ARG A 470 13.70 -1.91 30.99
N SER A 471 14.48 -0.92 30.55
CA SER A 471 15.12 0.04 31.45
C SER A 471 14.12 0.96 32.15
N MET A 472 12.94 1.19 31.56
CA MET A 472 11.84 1.91 32.19
C MET A 472 11.11 1.09 33.26
N GLY A 473 11.37 -0.22 33.37
CA GLY A 473 10.71 -1.13 34.32
C GLY A 473 10.56 -0.56 35.74
N PRO A 474 11.64 -0.08 36.40
CA PRO A 474 11.55 0.51 37.75
C PRO A 474 10.61 1.71 37.87
N ILE A 475 10.44 2.48 36.79
CA ILE A 475 9.56 3.67 36.74
C ILE A 475 8.12 3.24 36.46
N LEU A 476 7.92 2.20 35.65
CA LEU A 476 6.60 1.74 35.25
C LEU A 476 5.94 0.83 36.29
N MET A 477 6.71 -0.04 36.97
CA MET A 477 6.17 -1.04 37.90
C MET A 477 5.22 -0.47 38.97
N PRO A 478 5.49 0.70 39.61
CA PRO A 478 4.56 1.30 40.57
C PRO A 478 3.18 1.67 39.98
N HIS A 479 3.09 1.87 38.67
CA HIS A 479 1.84 2.21 37.98
C HIS A 479 1.16 0.98 37.36
N LEU A 480 1.91 -0.10 37.15
CA LEU A 480 1.41 -1.34 36.54
C LEU A 480 0.88 -2.32 37.59
N ASP A 481 1.39 -2.27 38.83
CA ASP A 481 1.00 -3.15 39.92
C ASP A 481 -0.23 -2.60 40.66
N PRO A 482 -1.41 -3.24 40.56
CA PRO A 482 -2.62 -2.76 41.22
C PRO A 482 -2.57 -2.91 42.76
N GLY A 483 -1.56 -3.55 43.33
CA GLY A 483 -1.34 -3.61 44.78
C GLY A 483 -0.72 -2.35 45.38
N VAL A 484 -0.27 -1.42 44.54
CA VAL A 484 0.15 -0.07 44.94
C VAL A 484 -1.04 0.84 44.65
N ASP A 485 -1.77 1.25 45.69
CA ASP A 485 -2.79 2.31 45.61
C ASP A 485 -2.13 3.61 45.13
N GLY A 486 -1.94 3.73 43.82
CA GLY A 486 -1.56 4.94 43.14
C GLY A 486 -2.80 5.81 42.99
N GLY A 487 -3.23 6.42 44.09
CA GLY A 487 -4.05 7.63 44.01
C GLY A 487 -3.43 8.55 42.96
N CYS A 488 -4.26 9.07 42.05
CA CYS A 488 -3.83 10.12 41.13
C CYS A 488 -3.05 11.17 41.94
N PRO A 489 -1.85 11.59 41.51
CA PRO A 489 -1.17 12.68 42.18
C PRO A 489 -2.10 13.90 42.09
N HIS A 490 -2.52 14.38 43.26
CA HIS A 490 -3.36 15.56 43.44
C HIS A 490 -2.70 16.83 42.91
#